data_AF-A0A846USZ8-F1
#
_entry.id   AF-A0A846USZ8-F1
#
_cell.length_a   1.000
_cell.length_b   1.000
_cell.length_c   1.000
_cell.angle_alpha   90.00
_cell.angle_beta   90.00
_cell.angle_gamma   90.00
#
_symmetry.space_group_name_H-M   'P 1'
#
loop_
_entity.id
_entity.type
_entity.pdbx_description
1 polymer ?
#
loop_
_entity_poly.entity_id
_entity_poly.type
_entity_poly.pdbx_seq_one_letter_code
_entity_poly.pdbx_strand_id
1 'polypeptide(L)'
;MSIRTASLKTGKGFTLPLLLLLLLVQGASAADTKDTAPPKPAAVGAPSAASVPQGFSSYAAEPAGDNKQCVVGAVADADGMNQKPFVYVEDTAANRVLWTRPLELPSNTFQGRATHCLHKGGTVYVLLQADTQAAQSLSQTQLRVIELDAATGSVTGNREVPMPGAAEATSAWVDKGEDAFRLAGKNGLAISGEYFRLADPDKHLTFTVTLH
;
A
#
# COMPACT_ATOMS: atom_id res chain seq x y z
N MET A 1 -20.96 50.14 3.92
CA MET A 1 -20.62 51.34 3.14
C MET A 1 -19.21 51.77 3.52
N SER A 2 -18.22 51.45 2.70
CA SER A 2 -17.03 52.27 2.38
C SER A 2 -15.97 51.37 1.74
N ILE A 3 -15.67 51.71 0.50
CA ILE A 3 -14.83 51.01 -0.46
C ILE A 3 -13.45 51.68 -0.43
N ARG A 4 -12.37 50.89 -0.48
CA ARG A 4 -11.02 51.29 -0.92
C ARG A 4 -10.43 50.10 -1.69
N THR A 5 -10.58 49.99 -3.01
CA THR A 5 -9.74 50.55 -4.09
C THR A 5 -8.26 50.17 -4.01
N ALA A 6 -7.92 49.11 -4.77
CA ALA A 6 -6.78 48.84 -5.66
C ALA A 6 -5.31 49.14 -5.25
N SER A 7 -4.44 48.15 -5.52
CA SER A 7 -3.29 48.37 -6.40
C SER A 7 -2.80 47.05 -7.00
N LEU A 8 -2.93 46.89 -8.32
CA LEU A 8 -2.23 45.87 -9.10
C LEU A 8 -0.73 46.20 -9.10
N LYS A 9 0.13 45.18 -9.00
CA LYS A 9 1.55 45.29 -9.36
C LYS A 9 1.91 44.22 -10.38
N THR A 10 2.05 44.68 -11.60
CA THR A 10 2.58 44.02 -12.79
C THR A 10 4.09 43.79 -12.63
N GLY A 11 4.57 42.60 -12.97
CA GLY A 11 5.97 42.32 -13.30
C GLY A 11 5.98 41.18 -14.32
N LYS A 12 6.16 41.48 -15.62
CA LYS A 12 7.46 41.36 -16.35
C LYS A 12 8.12 40.02 -16.00
N GLY A 13 7.99 38.99 -16.81
CA GLY A 13 8.51 38.93 -18.18
C GLY A 13 9.92 38.38 -18.12
N PHE A 14 10.06 37.05 -18.28
CA PHE A 14 11.36 36.41 -18.44
C PHE A 14 11.23 35.26 -19.45
N THR A 15 11.42 35.64 -20.71
CA THR A 15 11.84 34.79 -21.82
C THR A 15 13.28 34.34 -21.56
N LEU A 16 13.55 33.04 -21.60
CA LEU A 16 14.91 32.50 -21.74
C LEU A 16 15.01 31.65 -23.01
N PRO A 17 16.16 31.67 -23.69
CA PRO A 17 16.25 31.44 -25.12
C PRO A 17 16.47 29.98 -25.50
N LEU A 18 15.91 29.69 -26.67
CA LEU A 18 16.29 28.67 -27.64
C LEU A 18 17.82 28.72 -27.87
N LEU A 19 18.56 27.68 -27.47
CA LEU A 19 19.94 27.49 -27.90
C LEU A 19 20.04 26.32 -28.87
N LEU A 20 20.16 26.71 -30.13
CA LEU A 20 20.51 25.93 -31.30
C LEU A 20 21.99 25.54 -31.17
N LEU A 21 22.33 24.24 -31.26
CA LEU A 21 23.68 23.81 -31.62
C LEU A 21 23.61 22.81 -32.77
N LEU A 22 23.85 23.31 -33.98
CA LEU A 22 24.28 22.52 -35.13
C LEU A 22 25.76 22.16 -34.92
N LEU A 23 26.10 20.89 -35.13
CA LEU A 23 27.39 20.48 -35.70
C LEU A 23 27.15 19.34 -36.68
N LEU A 24 27.43 19.64 -37.95
CA LEU A 24 27.54 18.71 -39.06
C LEU A 24 28.79 17.84 -38.89
N VAL A 25 28.76 16.61 -39.39
CA VAL A 25 29.58 16.15 -40.54
C VAL A 25 29.22 14.70 -40.91
N GLN A 26 29.18 14.48 -42.21
CA GLN A 26 28.76 13.31 -42.95
C GLN A 26 29.79 12.18 -42.90
N GLY A 27 29.30 10.93 -42.88
CA GLY A 27 30.07 9.73 -43.19
C GLY A 27 29.17 8.71 -43.89
N ALA A 28 29.03 8.84 -45.21
CA ALA A 28 28.39 7.83 -46.04
C ALA A 28 29.42 6.76 -46.40
N SER A 29 29.14 5.51 -46.06
CA SER A 29 29.73 4.35 -46.74
C SER A 29 28.58 3.49 -47.24
N ALA A 30 28.48 3.42 -48.56
CA ALA A 30 27.63 2.47 -49.25
C ALA A 30 28.28 1.08 -49.12
N ALA A 31 27.55 0.14 -48.54
CA ALA A 31 27.79 -1.28 -48.69
C ALA A 31 26.43 -1.95 -48.95
N ASP A 32 26.35 -2.55 -50.13
CA ASP A 32 25.25 -3.36 -50.64
C ASP A 32 24.81 -4.42 -49.62
N THR A 33 23.54 -4.48 -49.27
CA THR A 33 22.88 -5.70 -48.77
C THR A 33 21.36 -5.56 -48.77
N LYS A 34 20.75 -6.19 -49.78
CA LYS A 34 19.52 -6.99 -49.70
C LYS A 34 18.30 -6.34 -49.03
N ASP A 35 17.39 -5.87 -49.89
CA ASP A 35 15.98 -5.56 -49.63
C ASP A 35 15.39 -6.41 -48.49
N THR A 36 15.32 -5.81 -47.30
CA THR A 36 14.55 -6.33 -46.17
C THR A 36 13.69 -5.18 -45.70
N ALA A 37 12.38 -5.31 -45.90
CA ALA A 37 11.40 -4.32 -45.46
C ALA A 37 11.64 -3.95 -43.97
N PRO A 38 11.50 -2.67 -43.58
CA PRO A 38 11.70 -2.27 -42.20
C PRO A 38 10.72 -3.04 -41.29
N PRO A 39 11.19 -3.58 -40.14
CA PRO A 39 10.29 -4.23 -39.20
C PRO A 39 9.26 -3.20 -38.72
N LYS A 40 7.98 -3.53 -38.92
CA LYS A 40 6.83 -2.84 -38.32
C LYS A 40 7.14 -2.63 -36.82
N PRO A 41 7.00 -1.41 -36.27
CA PRO A 41 7.19 -1.19 -34.85
C PRO A 41 6.30 -2.16 -34.08
N ALA A 42 6.90 -3.03 -33.27
CA ALA A 42 6.16 -3.88 -32.37
C ALA A 42 5.27 -2.98 -31.52
N ALA A 43 3.96 -3.21 -31.54
CA ALA A 43 3.06 -2.56 -30.61
C ALA A 43 3.57 -2.90 -29.21
N VAL A 44 4.06 -1.89 -28.49
CA VAL A 44 4.37 -2.00 -27.07
C VAL A 44 3.05 -2.38 -26.42
N GLY A 45 2.93 -3.66 -26.05
CA GLY A 45 1.71 -4.20 -25.45
C GLY A 45 1.32 -3.37 -24.24
N ALA A 46 0.03 -3.07 -24.11
CA ALA A 46 -0.49 -2.50 -22.89
C ALA A 46 0.00 -3.33 -21.69
N PRO A 47 0.40 -2.71 -20.57
CA PRO A 47 0.89 -3.44 -19.41
C PRO A 47 -0.15 -4.48 -19.00
N SER A 48 0.29 -5.74 -18.88
CA SER A 48 -0.55 -6.83 -18.39
C SER A 48 -1.10 -6.44 -17.02
N ALA A 49 -2.41 -6.61 -16.84
CA ALA A 49 -3.03 -6.46 -15.53
C ALA A 49 -2.33 -7.38 -14.52
N ALA A 50 -2.10 -6.89 -13.31
CA ALA A 50 -1.59 -7.74 -12.25
C ALA A 50 -2.64 -8.80 -11.90
N SER A 51 -2.22 -9.97 -11.41
CA SER A 51 -3.14 -11.05 -11.05
C SER A 51 -3.16 -11.29 -9.54
N VAL A 52 -4.36 -11.59 -9.03
CA VAL A 52 -4.54 -12.06 -7.64
C VAL A 52 -4.20 -13.55 -7.58
N PRO A 53 -3.35 -13.99 -6.63
CA PRO A 53 -2.99 -15.40 -6.51
C PRO A 53 -4.18 -16.31 -6.22
N GLN A 54 -4.11 -17.54 -6.71
CA GLN A 54 -5.02 -18.61 -6.27
C GLN A 54 -4.85 -18.83 -4.75
N GLY A 55 -5.95 -19.10 -4.05
CA GLY A 55 -5.95 -19.28 -2.60
C GLY A 55 -6.03 -17.97 -1.80
N PHE A 56 -6.15 -16.83 -2.48
CA PHE A 56 -6.45 -15.55 -1.81
C PHE A 56 -7.87 -15.55 -1.23
N SER A 57 -7.98 -15.16 0.04
CA SER A 57 -9.24 -14.89 0.72
C SER A 57 -9.29 -13.43 1.15
N SER A 58 -10.30 -12.69 0.69
CA SER A 58 -10.51 -11.27 1.03
C SER A 58 -11.10 -11.10 2.43
N TYR A 59 -10.53 -10.21 3.22
CA TYR A 59 -10.94 -9.90 4.60
C TYR A 59 -11.57 -8.51 4.73
N ALA A 60 -11.08 -7.53 3.95
CA ALA A 60 -11.65 -6.20 3.87
C ALA A 60 -11.36 -5.58 2.49
N ALA A 61 -12.23 -4.65 2.08
CA ALA A 61 -12.11 -3.97 0.80
C ALA A 61 -12.63 -2.53 0.93
N GLU A 62 -11.74 -1.54 0.88
CA GLU A 62 -12.06 -0.14 1.18
C GLU A 62 -11.79 0.79 -0.02
N PRO A 63 -12.57 1.88 -0.17
CA PRO A 63 -12.33 2.86 -1.23
C PRO A 63 -10.91 3.45 -1.19
N ALA A 64 -10.26 3.50 -2.35
CA ALA A 64 -8.91 4.04 -2.54
C ALA A 64 -8.85 5.27 -3.48
N GLY A 65 -9.99 5.95 -3.68
CA GLY A 65 -10.13 7.12 -4.56
C GLY A 65 -10.22 6.77 -6.05
N ASP A 66 -10.80 7.66 -6.87
CA ASP A 66 -10.84 7.54 -8.35
C ASP A 66 -11.26 6.16 -8.90
N ASN A 67 -12.39 5.62 -8.42
CA ASN A 67 -12.89 4.27 -8.73
C ASN A 67 -11.92 3.15 -8.37
N LYS A 68 -11.00 3.37 -7.42
CA LYS A 68 -10.11 2.35 -6.92
C LYS A 68 -10.61 1.78 -5.60
N GLN A 69 -10.26 0.53 -5.36
CA GLN A 69 -10.51 -0.16 -4.11
C GLN A 69 -9.23 -0.85 -3.65
N CYS A 70 -8.84 -0.65 -2.39
CA CYS A 70 -7.83 -1.49 -1.76
C CYS A 70 -8.50 -2.74 -1.22
N VAL A 71 -7.92 -3.91 -1.48
CA VAL A 71 -8.43 -5.18 -1.01
C VAL A 71 -7.31 -5.91 -0.28
N VAL A 72 -7.61 -6.37 0.93
CA VAL A 72 -6.65 -7.04 1.80
C VAL A 72 -7.15 -8.41 2.22
N GLY A 73 -6.20 -9.28 2.53
CA GLY A 73 -6.50 -10.59 3.03
C GLY A 73 -5.24 -11.42 3.23
N ALA A 74 -5.38 -12.71 2.96
CA ALA A 74 -4.26 -13.64 2.99
C ALA A 74 -4.35 -14.66 1.85
N VAL A 75 -3.19 -15.13 1.42
CA VAL A 75 -3.05 -16.32 0.58
C VAL A 75 -2.69 -17.46 1.51
N ALA A 76 -3.49 -18.53 1.51
CA ALA A 76 -3.19 -19.76 2.23
C ALA A 76 -2.65 -20.82 1.26
N ASP A 77 -1.91 -21.78 1.80
CA ASP A 77 -1.62 -23.01 1.06
C ASP A 77 -2.85 -23.94 1.01
N ALA A 78 -2.67 -25.15 0.46
CA ALA A 78 -3.78 -26.05 0.18
C ALA A 78 -4.50 -26.58 1.43
N ASP A 79 -3.85 -26.57 2.60
CA ASP A 79 -4.47 -27.03 3.86
C ASP A 79 -5.08 -25.87 4.67
N GLY A 80 -4.99 -24.64 4.16
CA GLY A 80 -5.54 -23.44 4.78
C GLY A 80 -4.66 -22.85 5.89
N MET A 81 -3.49 -23.44 6.14
CA MET A 81 -2.54 -22.97 7.15
C MET A 81 -1.55 -21.97 6.54
N ASN A 82 -0.63 -21.49 7.39
CA ASN A 82 0.54 -20.71 6.98
C ASN A 82 0.17 -19.47 6.15
N GLN A 83 -0.93 -18.81 6.55
CA GLN A 83 -1.48 -17.65 5.85
C GLN A 83 -0.40 -16.58 5.63
N LYS A 84 -0.30 -16.09 4.39
CA LYS A 84 0.60 -15.00 4.01
C LYS A 84 -0.21 -13.75 3.67
N PRO A 85 0.07 -12.62 4.34
CA PRO A 85 -0.70 -11.40 4.15
C PRO A 85 -0.51 -10.87 2.73
N PHE A 86 -1.62 -10.44 2.13
CA PHE A 86 -1.64 -10.00 0.74
C PHE A 86 -2.57 -8.80 0.58
N VAL A 87 -2.16 -7.87 -0.28
CA VAL A 87 -2.93 -6.69 -0.63
C VAL A 87 -2.87 -6.45 -2.12
N TYR A 88 -3.96 -5.94 -2.68
CA TYR A 88 -3.96 -5.40 -4.03
C TYR A 88 -4.84 -4.15 -4.10
N VAL A 89 -4.64 -3.36 -5.15
CA VAL A 89 -5.56 -2.30 -5.53
C VAL A 89 -6.09 -2.59 -6.92
N GLU A 90 -7.40 -2.46 -7.07
CA GLU A 90 -8.10 -2.59 -8.35
C GLU A 90 -8.81 -1.30 -8.72
N ASP A 91 -8.99 -1.12 -10.03
CA ASP A 91 -9.90 -0.14 -10.62
C ASP A 91 -11.23 -0.86 -10.85
N THR A 92 -12.25 -0.46 -10.07
CA THR A 92 -13.58 -1.07 -10.07
C THR A 92 -14.39 -0.66 -11.29
N ALA A 93 -14.10 0.49 -11.91
CA ALA A 93 -14.76 0.92 -13.14
C ALA A 93 -14.24 0.14 -14.35
N ALA A 94 -12.93 -0.13 -14.40
CA ALA A 94 -12.30 -0.93 -15.45
C ALA A 94 -12.30 -2.44 -15.17
N ASN A 95 -12.77 -2.85 -13.98
CA ASN A 95 -12.70 -4.23 -13.46
C ASN A 95 -11.30 -4.85 -13.64
N ARG A 96 -10.27 -4.13 -13.17
CA ARG A 96 -8.87 -4.50 -13.40
C ARG A 96 -8.01 -4.23 -12.18
N VAL A 97 -7.23 -5.23 -11.79
CA VAL A 97 -6.19 -5.09 -10.77
C VAL A 97 -5.04 -4.22 -11.30
N LEU A 98 -4.74 -3.15 -10.57
CA LEU A 98 -3.68 -2.19 -10.92
C LEU A 98 -2.31 -2.70 -10.47
N TRP A 99 -2.24 -3.20 -9.24
CA TRP A 99 -1.03 -3.81 -8.69
C TRP A 99 -1.41 -4.78 -7.56
N THR A 100 -0.50 -5.71 -7.27
CA THR A 100 -0.60 -6.63 -6.14
C THR A 100 0.69 -6.64 -5.33
N ARG A 101 0.60 -7.01 -4.05
CA ARG A 101 1.74 -7.07 -3.14
C ARG A 101 1.57 -8.15 -2.07
N PRO A 102 2.44 -9.18 -2.04
CA PRO A 102 2.64 -9.95 -0.81
C PRO A 102 3.31 -9.05 0.23
N LEU A 103 2.83 -9.10 1.47
CA LEU A 103 3.41 -8.34 2.57
C LEU A 103 4.37 -9.22 3.37
N GLU A 104 5.51 -8.65 3.74
CA GLU A 104 6.48 -9.37 4.56
C GLU A 104 5.97 -9.52 5.98
N LEU A 105 6.14 -10.72 6.51
CA LEU A 105 5.88 -11.02 7.90
C LEU A 105 7.03 -10.50 8.78
N PRO A 106 6.76 -10.05 10.01
CA PRO A 106 7.81 -9.75 10.97
C PRO A 106 8.71 -10.96 11.21
N SER A 107 9.99 -10.71 11.48
CA SER A 107 10.88 -11.76 11.98
C SER A 107 10.25 -12.43 13.21
N ASN A 108 10.39 -13.74 13.33
CA ASN A 108 9.82 -14.56 14.41
C ASN A 108 8.29 -14.71 14.39
N THR A 109 7.65 -14.48 13.24
CA THR A 109 6.25 -14.84 13.03
C THR A 109 6.12 -16.00 12.05
N PHE A 110 5.12 -16.84 12.29
CA PHE A 110 4.86 -18.04 11.49
C PHE A 110 3.94 -17.71 10.30
N GLN A 111 2.84 -17.00 10.58
CA GLN A 111 1.81 -16.66 9.61
C GLN A 111 1.22 -15.29 9.90
N GLY A 112 0.38 -14.78 9.00
CA GLY A 112 -0.36 -13.54 9.25
C GLY A 112 -1.32 -13.18 8.13
N ARG A 113 -2.07 -12.12 8.40
CA ARG A 113 -3.18 -11.66 7.57
C ARG A 113 -3.22 -10.15 7.49
N ALA A 114 -3.44 -9.62 6.30
CA ALA A 114 -3.83 -8.23 6.12
C ALA A 114 -5.34 -8.13 6.38
N THR A 115 -5.73 -7.39 7.41
CA THR A 115 -7.12 -7.42 7.91
C THR A 115 -7.90 -6.16 7.59
N HIS A 116 -7.21 -5.03 7.48
CA HIS A 116 -7.81 -3.73 7.16
C HIS A 116 -6.90 -3.00 6.18
N CYS A 117 -7.50 -2.18 5.32
CA CYS A 117 -6.77 -1.16 4.60
C CYS A 117 -7.51 0.16 4.65
N LEU A 118 -6.80 1.26 4.41
CA LEU A 118 -7.41 2.54 4.10
C LEU A 118 -6.49 3.34 3.19
N HIS A 119 -7.04 4.38 2.59
CA HIS A 119 -6.32 5.23 1.67
C HIS A 119 -6.32 6.70 2.14
N LYS A 120 -5.18 7.36 1.98
CA LYS A 120 -5.06 8.80 2.18
C LYS A 120 -3.95 9.39 1.32
N GLY A 121 -4.31 10.37 0.50
CA GLY A 121 -3.36 11.06 -0.36
C GLY A 121 -2.74 10.10 -1.37
N GLY A 122 -1.43 9.87 -1.30
CA GLY A 122 -0.72 8.91 -2.15
C GLY A 122 -0.39 7.60 -1.44
N THR A 123 -1.03 7.30 -0.30
CA THR A 123 -0.64 6.17 0.56
C THR A 123 -1.83 5.25 0.84
N VAL A 124 -1.59 3.95 0.70
CA VAL A 124 -2.46 2.88 1.22
C VAL A 124 -1.84 2.36 2.51
N TYR A 125 -2.61 2.39 3.59
CA TYR A 125 -2.23 1.86 4.89
C TYR A 125 -2.87 0.50 5.04
N VAL A 126 -2.12 -0.50 5.50
CA VAL A 126 -2.61 -1.87 5.71
C VAL A 126 -2.30 -2.32 7.11
N LEU A 127 -3.32 -2.80 7.84
CA LEU A 127 -3.14 -3.42 9.14
C LEU A 127 -2.86 -4.93 8.99
N LEU A 128 -1.66 -5.32 9.41
CA LEU A 128 -1.20 -6.69 9.50
C LEU A 128 -1.42 -7.22 10.93
N GLN A 129 -2.02 -8.41 11.04
CA GLN A 129 -2.02 -9.22 12.26
C GLN A 129 -1.19 -10.47 12.00
N ALA A 130 -0.06 -10.61 12.69
CA ALA A 130 0.91 -11.69 12.48
C ALA A 130 1.06 -12.56 13.73
N ASP A 131 0.99 -13.86 13.55
CA ASP A 131 0.94 -14.86 14.61
C ASP A 131 2.32 -15.53 14.77
N THR A 132 2.83 -15.59 16.00
CA THR A 132 4.17 -16.15 16.27
C THR A 132 4.23 -17.67 16.15
N GLN A 133 3.10 -18.36 16.25
CA GLN A 133 3.01 -19.81 16.17
C GLN A 133 1.80 -20.26 15.35
N ALA A 134 1.85 -21.48 14.82
CA ALA A 134 0.70 -22.11 14.18
C ALA A 134 -0.41 -22.45 15.19
N ALA A 135 -0.02 -22.92 16.38
CA ALA A 135 -0.93 -23.31 17.45
C ALA A 135 -1.42 -22.07 18.21
N GLN A 136 -2.73 -21.79 18.15
CA GLN A 136 -3.34 -20.60 18.73
C GLN A 136 -3.08 -20.44 20.24
N SER A 137 -3.07 -21.54 21.00
CA SER A 137 -2.80 -21.51 22.46
C SER A 137 -1.38 -21.07 22.83
N LEU A 138 -0.44 -21.12 21.89
CA LEU A 138 0.96 -20.72 22.08
C LEU A 138 1.30 -19.44 21.30
N SER A 139 0.36 -18.94 20.51
CA SER A 139 0.60 -17.85 19.57
C SER A 139 0.38 -16.50 20.23
N GLN A 140 1.23 -15.56 19.85
CA GLN A 140 1.05 -14.14 20.09
C GLN A 140 0.73 -13.48 18.77
N THR A 141 -0.32 -12.66 18.74
CA THR A 141 -0.63 -11.83 17.58
C THR A 141 0.02 -10.47 17.75
N GLN A 142 0.93 -10.16 16.83
CA GLN A 142 1.62 -8.87 16.71
C GLN A 142 0.93 -8.02 15.64
N LEU A 143 0.75 -6.73 15.95
CA LEU A 143 0.08 -5.77 15.08
C LEU A 143 1.09 -4.84 14.41
N ARG A 144 0.97 -4.68 13.09
CA ARG A 144 1.80 -3.73 12.33
C ARG A 144 0.98 -3.00 11.28
N VAL A 145 1.38 -1.76 11.00
CA VAL A 145 0.88 -1.00 9.87
C VAL A 145 1.95 -0.96 8.79
N ILE A 146 1.57 -1.38 7.60
CA ILE A 146 2.39 -1.23 6.39
C ILE A 146 1.88 -0.02 5.62
N GLU A 147 2.80 0.85 5.23
CA GLU A 147 2.54 2.00 4.36
C GLU A 147 3.00 1.64 2.94
N LEU A 148 2.11 1.81 1.98
CA LEU A 148 2.35 1.49 0.57
C LEU A 148 2.08 2.73 -0.28
N ASP A 149 2.92 2.95 -1.28
CA ASP A 149 2.64 3.92 -2.34
C ASP A 149 1.38 3.48 -3.12
N ALA A 150 0.37 4.34 -3.20
CA ALA A 150 -0.93 4.00 -3.77
C ALA A 150 -0.88 3.73 -5.28
N ALA A 151 0.11 4.28 -5.99
CA ALA A 151 0.25 4.11 -7.43
C ALA A 151 0.96 2.79 -7.80
N THR A 152 1.96 2.39 -7.02
CA THR A 152 2.87 1.28 -7.36
C THR A 152 2.76 0.07 -6.43
N GLY A 153 2.13 0.23 -5.26
CA GLY A 153 2.10 -0.78 -4.21
C GLY A 153 3.47 -1.05 -3.58
N SER A 154 4.43 -0.14 -3.74
CA SER A 154 5.76 -0.25 -3.14
C SER A 154 5.67 0.06 -1.65
N VAL A 155 6.31 -0.75 -0.80
CA VAL A 155 6.36 -0.50 0.65
C VAL A 155 7.22 0.74 0.90
N THR A 156 6.63 1.75 1.53
CA THR A 156 7.30 3.01 1.90
C THR A 156 7.56 3.12 3.39
N GLY A 157 6.87 2.33 4.21
CA GLY A 157 7.01 2.34 5.65
C GLY A 157 6.41 1.10 6.31
N ASN A 158 6.85 0.83 7.53
CA ASN A 158 6.31 -0.24 8.37
C ASN A 158 6.50 0.12 9.84
N ARG A 159 5.43 0.08 10.62
CA ARG A 159 5.41 0.46 12.04
C ARG A 159 4.72 -0.60 12.86
N GLU A 160 5.29 -0.91 14.01
CA GLU A 160 4.62 -1.71 15.03
C GLU A 160 3.53 -0.89 15.72
N VAL A 161 2.43 -1.53 16.09
CA VAL A 161 1.38 -0.91 16.92
C VAL A 161 1.71 -1.22 18.38
N PRO A 162 2.19 -0.24 19.17
CA PRO A 162 2.56 -0.48 20.56
C PRO A 162 1.32 -0.73 21.41
N MET A 163 1.38 -1.70 22.32
CA MET A 163 0.29 -1.91 23.29
C MET A 163 0.44 -0.95 24.47
N PRO A 164 -0.52 -0.04 24.72
CA PRO A 164 -0.41 0.94 25.80
C PRO A 164 -0.21 0.28 27.16
N GLY A 165 0.79 0.75 27.91
CA GLY A 165 1.06 0.27 29.28
C GLY A 165 1.47 -1.20 29.37
N ALA A 166 1.94 -1.80 28.27
CA ALA A 166 2.55 -3.12 28.26
C ALA A 166 4.08 -2.99 28.21
N ALA A 167 4.74 -3.40 29.30
CA ALA A 167 6.20 -3.58 29.33
C ALA A 167 6.60 -5.04 29.04
N GLU A 168 5.60 -5.93 29.01
CA GLU A 168 5.74 -7.38 28.84
C GLU A 168 5.10 -7.82 27.52
N ALA A 169 5.35 -9.07 27.12
CA ALA A 169 4.79 -9.63 25.91
C ALA A 169 3.24 -9.67 25.94
N THR A 170 2.63 -9.33 24.81
CA THR A 170 1.18 -9.25 24.62
C THR A 170 0.75 -10.00 23.37
N SER A 171 -0.52 -10.41 23.35
CA SER A 171 -1.22 -10.79 22.12
C SER A 171 -2.35 -9.80 21.89
N ALA A 172 -2.45 -9.24 20.69
CA ALA A 172 -3.42 -8.19 20.37
C ALA A 172 -4.16 -8.49 19.06
N TRP A 173 -5.44 -8.16 19.00
CA TRP A 173 -6.26 -8.31 17.81
C TRP A 173 -7.09 -7.07 17.58
N VAL A 174 -7.42 -6.87 16.30
CA VAL A 174 -8.31 -5.83 15.84
C VAL A 174 -9.47 -6.51 15.12
N ASP A 175 -10.67 -6.34 15.66
CA ASP A 175 -11.89 -6.85 15.04
C ASP A 175 -12.19 -6.16 13.72
N LYS A 176 -13.05 -6.77 12.92
CA LYS A 176 -13.52 -6.18 11.67
C LYS A 176 -14.33 -4.92 11.97
N GLY A 177 -14.17 -3.90 11.13
CA GLY A 177 -15.05 -2.72 11.10
C GLY A 177 -14.29 -1.43 10.83
N GLU A 178 -14.98 -0.46 10.24
CA GLU A 178 -14.39 0.82 9.83
C GLU A 178 -13.88 1.66 11.01
N ASP A 179 -14.46 1.50 12.21
CA ASP A 179 -14.07 2.25 13.41
C ASP A 179 -12.74 1.77 14.02
N ALA A 180 -12.35 0.52 13.74
CA ALA A 180 -11.20 -0.15 14.33
C ALA A 180 -9.87 0.27 13.67
N PHE A 181 -9.93 0.76 12.43
CA PHE A 181 -8.77 1.20 11.66
C PHE A 181 -9.13 2.42 10.80
N ARG A 182 -8.82 3.63 11.27
CA ARG A 182 -9.29 4.87 10.66
C ARG A 182 -8.29 6.02 10.74
N LEU A 183 -8.46 7.00 9.86
CA LEU A 183 -7.70 8.25 9.95
C LEU A 183 -8.03 9.03 11.22
N ALA A 184 -7.02 9.62 11.84
CA ALA A 184 -7.13 10.43 13.05
C ALA A 184 -6.42 11.77 12.86
N GLY A 185 -7.20 12.86 12.83
CA GLY A 185 -6.66 14.20 12.59
C GLY A 185 -5.94 14.32 11.24
N LYS A 186 -4.98 15.26 11.15
CA LYS A 186 -4.33 15.59 9.88
C LYS A 186 -3.42 14.51 9.34
N ASN A 187 -2.66 13.82 10.19
CA ASN A 187 -1.65 12.81 9.78
C ASN A 187 -1.71 11.53 10.62
N GLY A 188 -2.65 11.40 11.55
CA GLY A 188 -2.72 10.24 12.41
C GLY A 188 -3.50 9.07 11.81
N LEU A 189 -3.20 7.88 12.32
CA LEU A 189 -3.91 6.63 12.06
C LEU A 189 -4.32 6.03 13.41
N ALA A 190 -5.62 6.02 13.70
CA ALA A 190 -6.18 5.41 14.89
C ALA A 190 -6.47 3.93 14.65
N ILE A 191 -6.05 3.12 15.62
CA ILE A 191 -6.15 1.66 15.63
C ILE A 191 -6.74 1.28 16.98
N SER A 192 -7.86 0.58 16.97
CA SER A 192 -8.54 0.15 18.19
C SER A 192 -8.81 -1.34 18.17
N GLY A 193 -8.73 -1.98 19.31
CA GLY A 193 -8.96 -3.42 19.44
C GLY A 193 -8.82 -3.87 20.87
N GLU A 194 -8.48 -5.14 21.02
CA GLU A 194 -8.27 -5.77 22.32
C GLU A 194 -6.90 -6.44 22.39
N TYR A 195 -6.40 -6.60 23.60
CA TYR A 195 -5.17 -7.33 23.87
C TYR A 195 -5.24 -7.97 25.25
N PHE A 196 -4.40 -8.98 25.45
CA PHE A 196 -4.08 -9.50 26.78
C PHE A 196 -2.57 -9.56 26.96
N ARG A 197 -2.14 -9.57 28.22
CA ARG A 197 -0.75 -9.81 28.60
C ARG A 197 -0.55 -11.30 28.78
N LEU A 198 0.58 -11.85 28.36
CA LEU A 198 0.80 -13.30 28.48
C LEU A 198 0.82 -13.81 29.92
N ALA A 199 1.12 -12.93 30.89
CA ALA A 199 1.06 -13.25 32.32
C ALA A 199 -0.37 -13.39 32.86
N ASP A 200 -1.38 -12.86 32.15
CA ASP A 200 -2.79 -12.86 32.54
C ASP A 200 -3.68 -12.97 31.28
N PRO A 201 -3.68 -14.12 30.60
CA PRO A 201 -4.35 -14.28 29.30
C PRO A 201 -5.87 -14.20 29.37
N ASP A 202 -6.46 -14.45 30.54
CA ASP A 202 -7.91 -14.37 30.75
C ASP A 202 -8.42 -12.92 30.86
N LYS A 203 -7.49 -11.96 31.05
CA LYS A 203 -7.82 -10.55 31.20
C LYS A 203 -7.63 -9.77 29.90
N HIS A 204 -8.72 -9.61 29.18
CA HIS A 204 -8.77 -8.80 27.97
C HIS A 204 -8.89 -7.32 28.33
N LEU A 205 -8.11 -6.49 27.64
CA LEU A 205 -8.05 -5.05 27.76
C LEU A 205 -8.33 -4.43 26.40
N THR A 206 -9.09 -3.35 26.36
CA THR A 206 -9.26 -2.57 25.14
C THR A 206 -8.10 -1.61 24.95
N PHE A 207 -7.76 -1.30 23.71
CA PHE A 207 -6.79 -0.27 23.38
C PHE A 207 -7.28 0.62 22.24
N THR A 208 -6.81 1.87 22.25
CA THR A 208 -6.81 2.75 21.09
C THR A 208 -5.44 3.42 21.02
N VAL A 209 -4.78 3.29 19.87
CA VAL A 209 -3.47 3.88 19.60
C VAL A 209 -3.59 4.77 18.37
N THR A 210 -2.93 5.93 18.39
CA THR A 210 -2.78 6.77 17.19
C THR A 210 -1.32 6.80 16.78
N LEU A 211 -1.03 6.33 15.56
CA LEU A 211 0.30 6.42 14.94
C LEU A 211 0.43 7.73 14.16
N HIS A 212 1.63 8.32 14.14
CA HIS A 212 1.97 9.58 13.46
C HIS A 212 3.24 9.46 12.61
#